data_AF-W8X432-F1
#
_entry.id   AF-W8X432-F1
#
_cell.length_a   1.000
_cell.length_b   1.000
_cell.length_c   1.000
_cell.angle_alpha   90.00
_cell.angle_beta   90.00
_cell.angle_gamma   90.00
#
_symmetry.space_group_name_H-M   'P 1'
#
loop_
_entity.id
_entity.type
_entity.pdbx_description
1 polymer ?
#
loop_
_entity_poly.entity_id
_entity_poly.type
_entity_poly.pdbx_seq_one_letter_code
_entity_poly.pdbx_strand_id
1 'polypeptide(L)' 'MKRASDQPVPCPCGLPAAYADCYGRWHHGSLHLQAPDAQALMRSRYSAYVLDELDYLLRT' A
#
# COMPACT_ATOMS: atom_id res chain seq x y z
N MET A 1 0.18 1.56 29.50
CA MET A 1 1.28 1.84 28.54
C MET A 1 0.81 1.47 27.13
N LYS A 2 0.56 2.45 26.24
CA LYS A 2 0.29 2.15 24.81
C LYS A 2 1.64 1.87 24.14
N ARG A 3 1.85 0.65 23.62
CA ARG A 3 3.09 0.26 22.96
C ARG A 3 3.33 1.16 21.74
N ALA A 4 4.58 1.56 21.51
CA ALA A 4 5.04 2.27 20.31
C ALA A 4 4.92 1.45 19.01
N SER A 5 4.24 0.29 19.05
CA SER A 5 4.10 -0.68 17.96
C SER A 5 2.77 -0.57 17.19
N ASP A 6 1.83 0.25 17.67
CA ASP A 6 0.44 0.29 17.16
C ASP A 6 0.14 1.57 16.36
N GLN A 7 1.17 2.35 16.02
CA GLN A 7 0.94 3.47 15.11
C GLN A 7 0.77 2.93 13.69
N PRO A 8 -0.34 3.28 13.01
CA PRO A 8 -0.52 2.90 11.62
C PRO A 8 0.64 3.47 10.81
N VAL A 9 1.36 2.60 10.12
CA VAL A 9 2.45 3.00 9.23
C VAL A 9 1.85 3.93 8.17
N PRO A 10 2.35 5.16 8.02
CA PRO A 10 1.82 6.09 7.03
C PRO A 10 2.11 5.56 5.62
N CYS A 11 1.17 5.76 4.69
CA CYS A 11 1.39 5.37 3.31
C CYS A 11 2.39 6.33 2.63
N PRO A 12 3.40 5.84 1.87
CA PRO A 12 4.39 6.69 1.19
C PRO A 12 3.81 7.57 0.08
N CYS A 13 2.51 7.48 -0.20
CA CYS A 13 1.84 8.25 -1.25
C CYS A 13 1.46 9.67 -0.82
N GLY A 14 1.68 10.02 0.45
CA GLY A 14 1.40 11.35 1.00
C GLY A 14 -0.06 11.62 1.36
N LEU A 15 -0.97 10.65 1.17
CA LEU A 15 -2.34 10.76 1.68
C LEU A 15 -2.37 10.51 3.20
N PRO A 16 -3.27 11.18 3.95
CA PRO A 16 -3.43 10.99 5.38
C PRO A 16 -4.20 9.68 5.68
N ALA A 17 -3.62 8.55 5.28
CA ALA A 17 -4.17 7.22 5.48
C ALA A 17 -3.09 6.25 5.95
N ALA A 18 -3.50 5.28 6.76
CA ALA A 18 -2.66 4.13 7.09
C ALA A 18 -2.33 3.34 5.82
N TYR A 19 -1.11 2.82 5.72
CA TYR A 19 -0.68 2.00 4.60
C TYR A 19 -1.63 0.82 4.35
N ALA A 20 -2.04 0.12 5.42
CA ALA A 20 -2.95 -1.02 5.35
C ALA A 20 -4.30 -0.67 4.69
N ASP A 21 -4.86 0.49 5.01
CA ASP A 21 -6.15 0.95 4.46
C ASP A 21 -5.99 1.64 3.09
N CYS A 22 -4.78 2.09 2.77
CA CYS A 22 -4.45 2.73 1.50
C CYS A 22 -4.11 1.68 0.43
N TYR A 23 -2.84 1.56 0.03
CA TYR A 23 -2.41 0.61 -1.01
C TYR A 23 -2.01 -0.77 -0.47
N GLY A 24 -1.76 -0.89 0.84
CA GLY A 24 -1.46 -2.17 1.48
C GLY A 24 -2.57 -3.20 1.29
N ARG A 25 -3.83 -2.76 1.20
CA ARG A 25 -4.97 -3.64 0.89
C ARG A 25 -4.87 -4.33 -0.48
N TRP A 26 -4.17 -3.73 -1.43
CA TRP A 26 -3.92 -4.29 -2.77
C TRP A 26 -2.58 -5.00 -2.88
N HIS A 27 -1.60 -4.70 -2.02
CA HIS A 27 -0.31 -5.39 -2.00
C HIS A 27 -0.39 -6.73 -1.26
N HIS A 28 -1.05 -6.75 -0.09
CA HIS A 28 -1.06 -7.90 0.83
C HIS A 28 -2.44 -8.19 1.43
N GLY A 29 -3.44 -7.34 1.18
CA GLY A 29 -4.76 -7.45 1.77
C GLY A 29 -5.72 -8.34 0.99
N SER A 30 -6.98 -8.36 1.46
CA SER A 30 -8.08 -9.12 0.83
C SER A 30 -8.40 -8.68 -0.61
N LEU A 31 -7.97 -7.48 -1.00
CA LEU A 31 -8.14 -6.92 -2.33
C LEU A 31 -6.86 -7.04 -3.17
N HIS A 32 -6.02 -8.05 -2.92
CA HIS A 32 -4.75 -8.25 -3.63
C HIS A 32 -4.91 -8.16 -5.15
N LEU A 33 -4.06 -7.36 -5.80
CA LEU A 33 -4.05 -7.06 -7.25
C LEU A 33 -5.34 -6.43 -7.81
N GLN A 34 -6.26 -5.98 -6.97
CA GLN A 34 -7.58 -5.48 -7.39
C GLN A 34 -7.67 -3.95 -7.22
N ALA A 35 -6.69 -3.22 -7.75
CA ALA A 35 -6.81 -1.77 -7.88
C ALA A 35 -8.02 -1.45 -8.81
N PRO A 36 -8.95 -0.56 -8.42
CA PRO A 36 -10.24 -0.38 -9.09
C PRO A 36 -10.15 0.38 -10.41
N ASP A 37 -9.06 1.14 -10.61
CA ASP A 37 -8.82 1.92 -11.81
C ASP A 37 -7.31 2.10 -12.07
N ALA A 38 -6.96 2.59 -13.26
CA ALA A 38 -5.58 2.76 -13.69
C ALA A 38 -4.79 3.77 -12.81
N GLN A 39 -5.43 4.85 -12.35
CA GLN A 39 -4.78 5.86 -11.51
C GLN A 39 -4.43 5.26 -10.14
N ALA A 40 -5.35 4.52 -9.54
CA ALA A 40 -5.16 3.75 -8.33
C ALA A 40 -4.01 2.75 -8.49
N LEU A 41 -3.98 2.01 -9.60
CA LEU A 41 -2.90 1.06 -9.87
C LEU A 41 -1.54 1.75 -9.95
N MET A 42 -1.41 2.84 -10.71
CA MET A 42 -0.14 3.57 -10.84
C MET A 42 0.38 4.09 -9.50
N ARG A 43 -0.50 4.64 -8.64
CA ARG A 43 -0.11 5.13 -7.31
C ARG A 43 0.24 4.00 -6.34
N SER A 44 -0.46 2.87 -6.43
CA SER A 44 -0.12 1.66 -5.70
C SER A 44 1.26 1.14 -6.10
N ARG A 45 1.56 1.07 -7.41
CA ARG A 45 2.87 0.67 -7.94
C ARG A 45 4.00 1.59 -7.48
N TYR A 46 3.78 2.90 -7.44
CA TYR A 46 4.75 3.82 -6.84
C TYR A 46 5.04 3.48 -5.37
N SER A 47 4.00 3.20 -4.59
CA SER A 47 4.16 2.85 -3.17
C SER A 47 4.86 1.51 -2.99
N ALA A 48 4.58 0.53 -3.87
CA ALA A 48 5.27 -0.75 -3.91
C ALA A 48 6.77 -0.58 -4.21
N TYR A 49 7.14 0.30 -5.15
CA TYR A 49 8.53 0.63 -5.43
C TYR A 49 9.26 1.23 -4.23
N VAL A 50 8.63 2.17 -3.51
CA VAL A 50 9.22 2.80 -2.31
C VAL A 50 9.41 1.79 -1.17
N LEU A 51 8.54 0.78 -1.09
CA LEU A 51 8.54 -0.24 -0.05
C LEU A 51 9.29 -1.54 -0.44
N ASP A 52 9.93 -1.57 -1.61
CA ASP A 52 10.65 -2.74 -2.14
C ASP A 52 9.76 -3.99 -2.33
N GLU A 53 8.51 -3.79 -2.73
CA GLU A 53 7.51 -4.85 -2.95
C GLU A 53 7.59 -5.40 -4.39
N LEU A 54 8.72 -6.04 -4.72
CA LEU A 54 9.02 -6.49 -6.08
C LEU A 54 7.95 -7.41 -6.67
N ASP A 55 7.42 -8.34 -5.88
CA ASP A 55 6.42 -9.30 -6.36
C ASP A 55 5.13 -8.60 -6.83
N TYR A 56 4.72 -7.53 -6.16
CA TYR A 56 3.56 -6.76 -6.57
C TYR A 56 3.82 -6.01 -7.89
N LEU A 57 5.03 -5.46 -8.05
CA LEU A 57 5.44 -4.75 -9.27
C LEU A 57 5.50 -5.67 -10.50
N LEU A 58 5.90 -6.93 -10.33
CA LEU A 58 5.99 -7.89 -11.43
C LEU A 58 4.62 -8.43 -11.87
N ARG A 59 3.63 -8.43 -10.96
CA ARG A 59 2.29 -8.98 -11.22
C ARG A 59 1.27 -7.94 -11.67
N THR A 60 1.67 -6.69 -11.81
CA THR A 60 0.83 -5.56 -12.22
C THR A 60 1.51 -4.70 -13.27
#